data_AF-A0A814C139-F1
#
_entry.id   AF-A0A814C139-F1
#
_cell.length_a   1.000
_cell.length_b   1.000
_cell.length_c   1.000
_cell.angle_alpha   90.00
_cell.angle_beta   90.00
_cell.angle_gamma   90.00
#
_symmetry.space_group_name_H-M   'P 1'
#
loop_
_entity.id
_entity.type
_entity.pdbx_description
1 polymer ?
#
loop_
_entity_poly.entity_id
_entity_poly.type
_entity_poly.pdbx_seq_one_letter_code
_entity_poly.pdbx_strand_id
1 'polypeptide(L)'
;MTGGAETKTIIRSSETKLQEEKRRLALLQESLSRSNTLTSGMVSTLDNFERKLQSLDELVTPVYEATNELRLLLHNVDQSLTLVDSVLHFYDICGELTPTISSGPGGNLADYLSELDRLEDAVKYFRRTQTAVSERERVMQLFDLGRKRLVEETDKLILRYANPLAAKELIELCELSSKNPTDIHAMQEADMGVLRRIIEWFSSHGFRQGLIDSYATKRGTMIRRSLQLLAEHLGRTSVRRSSILGSSSPSLSSQNISGSDTIKRQGKKIRQYLSP
;
A
#
# COMPACT_ATOMS: atom_id res chain seq x y z
N MET A 1 59.17 -40.68 -110.47
CA MET A 1 58.63 -39.30 -110.39
C MET A 1 57.46 -39.16 -109.40
N THR A 2 57.37 -40.01 -108.36
CA THR A 2 56.17 -40.11 -107.48
C THR A 2 56.33 -39.40 -106.12
N GLY A 3 57.56 -39.23 -105.59
CA GLY A 3 57.79 -38.61 -104.28
C GLY A 3 57.52 -37.09 -104.20
N GLY A 4 57.52 -36.39 -105.34
CA GLY A 4 57.20 -34.96 -105.40
C GLY A 4 55.70 -34.64 -105.31
N ALA A 5 54.83 -35.63 -105.57
CA ALA A 5 53.38 -35.48 -105.44
C ALA A 5 52.91 -35.73 -104.00
N GLU A 6 53.46 -36.73 -103.31
CA GLU A 6 53.15 -37.03 -101.91
C GLU A 6 53.62 -35.92 -100.96
N THR A 7 54.83 -35.41 -101.14
CA THR A 7 55.34 -34.26 -100.36
C THR A 7 54.52 -32.99 -100.58
N LYS A 8 54.11 -32.69 -101.82
CA LYS A 8 53.19 -31.55 -102.09
C LYS A 8 51.85 -31.71 -101.40
N THR A 9 51.32 -32.93 -101.32
CA THR A 9 50.04 -33.23 -100.66
C THR A 9 50.15 -33.10 -99.14
N ILE A 10 51.25 -33.58 -98.55
CA ILE A 10 51.53 -33.43 -97.11
C ILE A 10 51.73 -31.97 -96.73
N ILE A 11 52.47 -31.20 -97.54
CA ILE A 11 52.68 -29.76 -97.34
C ILE A 11 51.34 -29.02 -97.38
N ARG A 12 50.48 -29.28 -98.37
CA ARG A 12 49.13 -28.71 -98.43
C ARG A 12 48.24 -29.10 -97.25
N SER A 13 48.32 -30.35 -96.81
CA SER A 13 47.62 -30.84 -95.60
C SER A 13 48.13 -30.14 -94.34
N SER A 14 49.44 -29.90 -94.23
CA SER A 14 50.02 -29.17 -93.10
C SER A 14 49.66 -27.67 -93.13
N GLU A 15 49.63 -27.05 -94.31
CA GLU A 15 49.20 -25.66 -94.48
C GLU A 15 47.73 -25.49 -94.13
N THR A 16 46.85 -26.38 -94.59
CA THR A 16 45.42 -26.34 -94.26
C THR A 16 45.18 -26.53 -92.76
N LYS A 17 45.85 -27.48 -92.11
CA LYS A 17 45.78 -27.65 -90.64
C LYS A 17 46.33 -26.44 -89.89
N LEU A 18 47.42 -25.84 -90.37
CA LEU A 18 47.97 -24.61 -89.80
C LEU A 18 46.98 -23.44 -89.94
N GLN A 19 46.28 -23.36 -91.07
CA GLN A 19 45.26 -22.33 -91.32
C GLN A 19 44.02 -22.54 -90.44
N GLU A 20 43.59 -23.78 -90.26
CA GLU A 20 42.50 -24.17 -89.36
C GLU A 20 42.84 -23.82 -87.90
N GLU A 21 44.05 -24.18 -87.43
CA GLU A 21 44.52 -23.85 -86.09
C GLU A 21 44.68 -22.34 -85.89
N LYS A 22 45.19 -21.60 -86.89
CA LYS A 22 45.22 -20.12 -86.85
C LYS A 22 43.83 -19.52 -86.75
N ARG A 23 42.84 -20.07 -87.47
CA ARG A 23 41.45 -19.63 -87.40
C ARG A 23 40.82 -19.95 -86.05
N ARG A 24 41.10 -21.13 -85.48
CA ARG A 24 40.63 -21.55 -84.15
C ARG A 24 41.24 -20.71 -83.04
N LEU A 25 42.53 -20.39 -83.13
CA LEU A 25 43.22 -19.46 -82.23
C LEU A 25 42.61 -18.07 -82.28
N ALA A 26 42.31 -17.55 -83.48
CA ALA A 26 41.65 -16.25 -83.63
C ALA A 26 40.27 -16.22 -82.96
N LEU A 27 39.47 -17.28 -83.11
CA LEU A 27 38.17 -17.40 -82.43
C LEU A 27 38.31 -17.51 -80.90
N LEU A 28 39.30 -18.25 -80.41
CA LEU A 28 39.61 -18.33 -78.97
C LEU A 28 40.04 -16.98 -78.42
N GLN A 29 40.87 -16.25 -79.16
CA GLN A 29 41.35 -14.93 -78.77
C GLN A 29 40.22 -13.89 -78.77
N GLU A 30 39.28 -13.97 -79.72
CA GLU A 30 38.06 -13.17 -79.74
C GLU A 30 37.11 -13.54 -78.59
N SER A 31 36.93 -14.82 -78.29
CA SER A 31 36.13 -15.25 -77.14
C SER A 31 36.77 -14.81 -75.81
N LEU A 32 38.10 -14.86 -75.71
CA LEU A 32 38.85 -14.38 -74.55
C LEU A 32 38.71 -12.86 -74.41
N SER A 33 38.84 -12.10 -75.50
CA SER A 33 38.66 -10.64 -75.46
C SER A 33 37.23 -10.27 -75.08
N ARG A 34 36.23 -10.99 -75.58
CA ARG A 34 34.81 -10.84 -75.22
C ARG A 34 34.55 -11.20 -73.76
N SER A 35 35.20 -12.23 -73.23
CA SER A 35 35.10 -12.58 -71.82
C SER A 35 35.78 -11.52 -70.94
N ASN A 36 36.92 -10.98 -71.35
CA ASN A 36 37.62 -9.92 -70.63
C ASN A 36 36.82 -8.61 -70.62
N THR A 37 36.16 -8.24 -71.72
CA THR A 37 35.28 -7.04 -71.74
C THR A 37 34.07 -7.23 -70.84
N LEU A 38 33.47 -8.44 -70.82
CA LEU A 38 32.38 -8.76 -69.91
C LEU A 38 32.83 -8.69 -68.44
N THR A 39 33.97 -9.29 -68.09
CA THR A 39 34.54 -9.23 -66.74
C THR A 39 34.88 -7.79 -66.34
N SER A 40 35.45 -6.99 -67.24
CA SER A 40 35.73 -5.58 -66.98
C SER A 40 34.45 -4.77 -66.77
N GLY A 41 33.39 -5.04 -67.55
CA GLY A 41 32.07 -4.45 -67.34
C GLY A 41 31.46 -4.84 -65.99
N MET A 42 31.62 -6.09 -65.57
CA MET A 42 31.17 -6.56 -64.26
C MET A 42 31.93 -5.90 -63.12
N VAL A 43 33.25 -5.77 -63.23
CA VAL A 43 34.08 -5.04 -62.24
C VAL A 43 33.67 -3.58 -62.16
N SER A 44 33.46 -2.90 -63.29
CA SER A 44 32.98 -1.52 -63.31
C SER A 44 31.59 -1.36 -62.69
N THR A 45 30.71 -2.35 -62.90
CA THR A 45 29.37 -2.34 -62.31
C THR A 45 29.44 -2.53 -60.79
N LEU A 46 30.30 -3.43 -60.30
CA LEU A 46 30.55 -3.63 -58.88
C LEU A 46 31.17 -2.39 -58.22
N ASP A 47 32.15 -1.77 -58.86
CA ASP A 47 32.77 -0.53 -58.36
C ASP A 47 31.74 0.61 -58.24
N ASN A 48 30.80 0.68 -59.18
CA ASN A 48 29.67 1.61 -59.10
C ASN A 48 28.70 1.27 -57.96
N PHE A 49 28.45 -0.01 -57.69
CA PHE A 49 27.63 -0.41 -56.54
C PHE A 49 28.31 -0.10 -55.23
N GLU A 50 29.61 -0.35 -55.11
CA GLU A 50 30.40 -0.07 -53.91
C GLU A 50 30.38 1.43 -53.58
N ARG A 51 30.61 2.31 -54.56
CA ARG A 51 30.50 3.77 -54.39
C ARG A 51 29.10 4.21 -53.97
N LYS A 52 28.06 3.61 -54.54
CA LYS A 52 26.67 3.90 -54.16
C LYS A 52 26.36 3.43 -52.74
N LEU A 53 26.89 2.27 -52.34
CA LEU A 53 26.71 1.72 -51.00
C LEU A 53 27.41 2.60 -49.97
N GLN A 54 28.63 3.05 -50.26
CA GLN A 54 29.38 3.96 -49.41
C GLN A 54 28.64 5.30 -49.26
N SER A 55 28.17 5.89 -50.37
CA SER A 55 27.39 7.13 -50.32
C SER A 55 26.08 6.97 -49.55
N LEU A 56 25.45 5.78 -49.60
CA LEU A 56 24.26 5.48 -48.81
C LEU A 56 24.60 5.37 -47.32
N ASP A 57 25.71 4.71 -46.97
CA ASP A 57 26.15 4.55 -45.58
C ASP A 57 26.47 5.91 -44.93
N GLU A 58 27.18 6.78 -45.67
CA GLU A 58 27.46 8.16 -45.26
C GLU A 58 26.18 8.98 -45.05
N LEU A 59 25.11 8.67 -45.80
CA LEU A 59 23.81 9.34 -45.68
C LEU A 59 22.94 8.75 -44.56
N VAL A 60 23.01 7.43 -44.34
CA VAL A 60 22.18 6.72 -43.37
C VAL A 60 22.71 6.85 -41.95
N THR A 61 24.03 6.86 -41.76
CA THR A 61 24.67 7.00 -40.44
C THR A 61 24.15 8.21 -39.64
N PRO A 62 24.16 9.45 -40.16
CA PRO A 62 23.66 10.60 -39.40
C PRO A 62 22.14 10.53 -39.14
N VAL A 63 21.37 9.91 -40.04
CA VAL A 63 19.93 9.69 -39.84
C VAL A 63 19.69 8.72 -38.69
N TYR A 64 20.48 7.64 -38.61
CA TYR A 64 20.40 6.67 -37.52
C TYR A 64 20.77 7.31 -36.18
N GLU A 65 21.87 8.07 -36.13
CA GLU A 65 22.29 8.81 -34.93
C GLU A 65 21.24 9.80 -34.47
N ALA A 66 20.73 10.65 -35.37
CA ALA A 66 19.67 11.61 -35.07
C ALA A 66 18.38 10.91 -34.60
N THR A 67 18.04 9.76 -35.19
CA THR A 67 16.88 8.96 -34.77
C THR A 67 17.09 8.39 -33.37
N ASN A 68 18.30 7.94 -33.04
CA ASN A 68 18.62 7.41 -31.71
C ASN A 68 18.58 8.51 -30.64
N GLU A 69 19.16 9.69 -30.92
CA GLU A 69 19.06 10.85 -30.04
C GLU A 69 17.60 11.26 -29.81
N LEU A 70 16.79 11.28 -30.88
CA LEU A 70 15.36 11.56 -30.77
C LEU A 70 14.64 10.52 -29.89
N ARG A 71 14.98 9.23 -30.00
CA ARG A 71 14.40 8.19 -29.14
C ARG A 71 14.76 8.39 -27.67
N LEU A 72 16.00 8.77 -27.38
CA LEU A 72 16.42 9.09 -26.01
C LEU A 72 15.68 10.32 -25.48
N LEU A 73 15.51 11.35 -26.32
CA LEU A 73 14.74 12.53 -25.97
C LEU A 73 13.28 12.17 -25.66
N LEU A 74 12.64 11.37 -26.51
CA LEU A 74 11.28 10.90 -26.29
C LEU A 74 11.16 10.10 -24.99
N HIS A 75 12.13 9.24 -24.69
CA HIS A 75 12.14 8.50 -23.43
C HIS A 75 12.27 9.40 -22.21
N ASN A 76 13.15 10.41 -22.26
CA ASN A 76 13.32 11.36 -21.16
C ASN A 76 12.05 12.20 -20.93
N VAL A 77 11.36 12.59 -22.02
CA VAL A 77 10.09 13.30 -21.95
C VAL A 77 9.02 12.42 -21.31
N ASP A 78 8.91 11.15 -21.71
CA ASP A 78 7.96 10.20 -21.13
C ASP A 78 8.23 9.96 -19.63
N GLN A 79 9.50 9.77 -19.25
CA GLN A 79 9.88 9.70 -17.84
C GLN A 79 9.53 10.97 -17.07
N SER A 80 9.79 12.14 -17.64
CA SER A 80 9.44 13.42 -17.00
C SER A 80 7.93 13.56 -16.84
N LEU A 81 7.15 13.13 -17.83
CA LEU A 81 5.69 13.15 -17.78
C LEU A 81 5.16 12.24 -16.68
N THR A 82 5.64 10.99 -16.60
CA THR A 82 5.22 10.05 -15.54
C THR A 82 5.57 10.56 -14.12
N LEU A 83 6.71 11.22 -13.96
CA LEU A 83 7.08 11.86 -12.70
C LEU A 83 6.11 13.00 -12.36
N VAL A 84 5.78 13.87 -13.32
CA VAL A 84 4.83 14.96 -13.12
C VAL A 84 3.43 14.43 -12.78
N ASP A 85 2.96 13.41 -13.49
CA ASP A 85 1.67 12.77 -13.22
C ASP A 85 1.63 12.18 -11.81
N SER A 86 2.72 11.55 -11.36
CA SER A 86 2.81 11.02 -10.00
C SER A 86 2.76 12.12 -8.94
N VAL A 87 3.36 13.29 -9.19
CA VAL A 87 3.30 14.43 -8.27
C VAL A 87 1.87 14.99 -8.26
N LEU A 88 1.28 15.23 -9.42
CA LEU A 88 -0.07 15.78 -9.55
C LEU A 88 -1.10 14.92 -8.80
N HIS A 89 -0.97 13.60 -8.92
CA HIS A 89 -1.82 12.64 -8.20
C HIS A 89 -1.85 12.90 -6.67
N PHE A 90 -0.70 13.13 -6.04
CA PHE A 90 -0.64 13.38 -4.60
C PHE A 90 -1.20 14.74 -4.18
N TYR A 91 -1.15 15.74 -5.07
CA TYR A 91 -1.78 17.05 -4.81
C TYR A 91 -3.32 16.96 -4.90
N ASP A 92 -3.84 16.15 -5.82
CA ASP A 92 -5.30 15.99 -6.01
C ASP A 92 -5.95 15.08 -4.96
N ILE A 93 -5.21 14.09 -4.44
CA ILE A 93 -5.65 13.12 -3.40
C ILE A 93 -6.36 13.81 -2.24
N CYS A 94 -5.84 14.94 -1.75
CA CYS A 94 -6.45 15.69 -0.67
C CYS A 94 -7.85 16.19 -1.02
N GLY A 95 -8.02 16.78 -2.20
CA GLY A 95 -9.31 17.26 -2.67
C GLY A 95 -10.32 16.12 -2.89
N GLU A 96 -9.85 15.05 -3.51
CA GLU A 96 -10.63 13.86 -3.84
C GLU A 96 -11.16 13.14 -2.58
N LEU A 97 -10.30 12.95 -1.57
CA LEU A 97 -10.61 12.17 -0.36
C LEU A 97 -11.26 13.00 0.76
N THR A 98 -11.16 14.34 0.71
CA THR A 98 -11.78 15.23 1.71
C THR A 98 -13.26 14.90 1.99
N PRO A 99 -14.16 14.77 1.00
CA PRO A 99 -15.58 14.50 1.26
C PRO A 99 -15.79 13.16 1.96
N THR A 100 -15.13 12.09 1.49
CA THR A 100 -15.31 10.75 2.05
C THR A 100 -14.76 10.69 3.48
N ILE A 101 -13.55 11.19 3.71
CA ILE A 101 -12.92 11.21 5.04
C ILE A 101 -13.73 12.04 6.04
N SER A 102 -14.26 13.18 5.60
CA SER A 102 -15.08 14.07 6.44
C SER A 102 -16.41 13.43 6.84
N SER A 103 -17.01 12.64 5.95
CA SER A 103 -18.27 11.92 6.18
C SER A 103 -18.14 10.74 7.16
N GLY A 104 -16.93 10.19 7.30
CA GLY A 104 -16.65 9.06 8.19
C GLY A 104 -17.01 7.70 7.58
N PRO A 105 -16.75 6.58 8.29
CA PRO A 105 -16.80 5.23 7.73
C PRO A 105 -18.19 4.69 7.32
N GLY A 106 -19.27 5.44 7.49
CA GLY A 106 -20.52 5.36 6.71
C GLY A 106 -21.13 3.98 6.40
N GLY A 107 -20.91 2.95 7.24
CA GLY A 107 -21.33 1.56 6.98
C GLY A 107 -20.41 0.77 6.03
N ASN A 108 -19.48 1.41 5.33
CA ASN A 108 -18.50 0.77 4.46
C ASN A 108 -17.08 1.02 4.96
N LEU A 109 -16.74 0.35 6.07
CA LEU A 109 -15.45 0.51 6.73
C LEU A 109 -14.28 0.10 5.82
N ALA A 110 -14.44 -0.92 4.97
CA ALA A 110 -13.33 -1.44 4.15
C ALA A 110 -12.83 -0.37 3.15
N ASP A 111 -13.75 0.27 2.44
CA ASP A 111 -13.42 1.31 1.47
C ASP A 111 -12.80 2.52 2.19
N TYR A 112 -13.38 2.93 3.33
CA TYR A 112 -12.84 4.01 4.15
C TYR A 112 -11.41 3.76 4.64
N LEU A 113 -11.09 2.53 5.04
CA LEU A 113 -9.72 2.18 5.45
C LEU A 113 -8.76 2.21 4.27
N SER A 114 -9.17 1.73 3.08
CA SER A 114 -8.35 1.78 1.88
C SER A 114 -8.05 3.22 1.41
N GLU A 115 -9.02 4.11 1.56
CA GLU A 115 -8.88 5.54 1.29
C GLU A 115 -7.93 6.21 2.29
N LEU A 116 -7.99 5.81 3.56
CA LEU A 116 -7.05 6.28 4.59
C LEU A 116 -5.63 5.79 4.34
N ASP A 117 -5.44 4.55 3.87
CA ASP A 117 -4.13 4.02 3.48
C ASP A 117 -3.54 4.83 2.32
N ARG A 118 -4.36 5.14 1.30
CA ARG A 118 -3.96 6.02 0.18
C ARG A 118 -3.57 7.41 0.67
N LEU A 119 -4.29 7.95 1.67
CA LEU A 119 -3.93 9.23 2.29
C LEU A 119 -2.63 9.12 3.11
N GLU A 120 -2.38 8.00 3.79
CA GLU A 120 -1.13 7.77 4.52
C GLU A 120 0.08 7.77 3.57
N ASP A 121 -0.06 7.15 2.41
CA ASP A 121 1.00 7.15 1.38
C ASP A 121 1.28 8.56 0.85
N ALA A 122 0.24 9.38 0.69
CA ALA A 122 0.41 10.80 0.39
C ALA A 122 1.15 11.55 1.51
N VAL A 123 0.85 11.27 2.79
CA VAL A 123 1.60 11.85 3.92
C VAL A 123 3.08 11.43 3.86
N LYS A 124 3.38 10.16 3.55
CA LYS A 124 4.77 9.66 3.41
C LYS A 124 5.48 10.36 2.25
N TYR A 125 4.79 10.57 1.13
CA TYR A 125 5.31 11.32 -0.02
C TYR A 125 5.68 12.76 0.37
N PHE A 126 4.73 13.52 0.93
CA PHE A 126 4.96 14.92 1.31
C PHE A 126 5.94 15.10 2.47
N ARG A 127 6.16 14.08 3.30
CA ARG A 127 7.24 14.09 4.31
C ARG A 127 8.64 14.04 3.68
N ARG A 128 8.79 13.42 2.53
CA ARG A 128 10.06 13.35 1.79
C ARG A 128 10.29 14.61 0.95
N THR A 129 9.23 15.26 0.50
CA THR A 129 9.29 16.45 -0.36
C THR A 129 9.32 17.74 0.47
N GLN A 130 10.51 18.34 0.60
CA GLN A 130 10.76 19.51 1.47
C GLN A 130 9.97 20.79 1.07
N THR A 131 9.55 20.93 -0.19
CA THR A 131 9.03 22.19 -0.76
C THR A 131 7.54 22.42 -0.54
N ALA A 132 6.76 21.38 -0.23
CA ALA A 132 5.30 21.41 -0.19
C ALA A 132 4.75 21.50 1.25
N VAL A 133 5.21 22.49 2.03
CA VAL A 133 4.92 22.57 3.47
C VAL A 133 3.43 22.74 3.77
N SER A 134 2.71 23.55 2.99
CA SER A 134 1.27 23.79 3.16
C SER A 134 0.43 22.57 2.81
N GLU A 135 0.76 21.88 1.72
CA GLU A 135 0.04 20.66 1.33
C GLU A 135 0.34 19.52 2.29
N ARG A 136 1.60 19.37 2.73
CA ARG A 136 1.95 18.41 3.77
C ARG A 136 1.10 18.61 5.02
N GLU A 137 0.92 19.85 5.45
CA GLU A 137 0.09 20.18 6.62
C GLU A 137 -1.38 19.83 6.35
N ARG A 138 -1.91 20.20 5.18
CA ARG A 138 -3.29 19.87 4.78
C ARG A 138 -3.56 18.36 4.79
N VAL A 139 -2.70 17.56 4.16
CA VAL A 139 -2.80 16.10 4.09
C VAL A 139 -2.75 15.50 5.49
N MET A 140 -1.82 15.99 6.32
CA MET A 140 -1.66 15.51 7.70
C MET A 140 -2.88 15.85 8.58
N GLN A 141 -3.44 17.04 8.44
CA GLN A 141 -4.68 17.43 9.13
C GLN A 141 -5.87 16.57 8.69
N LEU A 142 -6.00 16.28 7.39
CA LEU A 142 -7.05 15.41 6.87
C LEU A 142 -6.89 13.97 7.38
N PHE A 143 -5.66 13.47 7.44
CA PHE A 143 -5.35 12.14 7.97
C PHE A 143 -5.67 12.04 9.46
N ASP A 144 -5.28 13.06 10.24
CA ASP A 144 -5.63 13.15 11.66
C ASP A 144 -7.15 13.25 11.86
N LEU A 145 -7.87 13.95 11.00
CA LEU A 145 -9.34 14.01 11.01
C LEU A 145 -9.95 12.63 10.75
N GLY A 146 -9.48 11.90 9.73
CA GLY A 146 -9.98 10.55 9.46
C GLY A 146 -9.70 9.56 10.58
N ARG A 147 -8.51 9.64 11.19
CA ARG A 147 -8.21 8.87 12.40
C ARG A 147 -9.16 9.21 13.54
N LYS A 148 -9.47 10.49 13.76
CA LYS A 148 -10.46 10.91 14.77
C LYS A 148 -11.84 10.34 14.47
N ARG A 149 -12.29 10.31 13.21
CA ARG A 149 -13.56 9.68 12.81
C ARG A 149 -13.61 8.19 13.15
N LEU A 150 -12.52 7.45 12.94
CA LEU A 150 -12.46 6.03 13.34
C LEU A 150 -12.54 5.85 14.86
N VAL A 151 -11.90 6.74 15.63
CA VAL A 151 -12.02 6.73 17.10
C VAL A 151 -13.45 7.04 17.52
N GLU A 152 -14.08 8.06 16.94
CA GLU A 152 -15.49 8.39 17.19
C GLU A 152 -16.42 7.22 16.86
N GLU A 153 -16.18 6.50 15.77
CA GLU A 153 -16.99 5.35 15.40
C GLU A 153 -16.79 4.17 16.36
N THR A 154 -15.55 3.90 16.74
CA THR A 154 -15.22 2.91 17.78
C THR A 154 -15.89 3.27 19.09
N ASP A 155 -15.89 4.54 19.45
CA ASP A 155 -16.49 5.05 20.66
C ASP A 155 -18.01 4.89 20.67
N LYS A 156 -18.69 5.21 19.56
CA LYS A 156 -20.13 4.96 19.40
C LYS A 156 -20.45 3.47 19.54
N LEU A 157 -19.64 2.62 18.92
CA LEU A 157 -19.80 1.17 18.97
C LEU A 157 -19.66 0.65 20.40
N ILE A 158 -18.62 1.05 21.12
CA ILE A 158 -18.41 0.66 22.52
C ILE A 158 -19.56 1.16 23.39
N LEU A 159 -19.96 2.43 23.24
CA LEU A 159 -21.02 3.03 24.04
C LEU A 159 -22.38 2.36 23.82
N ARG A 160 -22.68 1.91 22.59
CA ARG A 160 -23.90 1.14 22.27
C ARG A 160 -24.04 -0.12 23.14
N TYR A 161 -22.92 -0.75 23.50
CA TYR A 161 -22.86 -1.97 24.31
C TYR A 161 -22.32 -1.73 25.74
N ALA A 162 -22.10 -0.48 26.15
CA ALA A 162 -21.56 -0.13 27.48
C ALA A 162 -22.65 0.30 28.47
N ASN A 163 -23.83 -0.31 28.40
CA ASN A 163 -24.90 -0.07 29.37
C ASN A 163 -24.63 -0.85 30.67
N PRO A 164 -24.58 -0.21 31.85
CA PRO A 164 -24.45 -0.92 33.11
C PRO A 164 -25.61 -1.89 33.33
N LEU A 165 -25.30 -3.14 33.70
CA LEU A 165 -26.32 -4.14 33.99
C LEU A 165 -26.96 -3.86 35.36
N ALA A 166 -28.26 -4.08 35.46
CA ALA A 166 -28.97 -4.04 36.73
C ALA A 166 -28.55 -5.22 37.62
N ALA A 167 -28.71 -5.06 38.94
CA ALA A 167 -28.34 -6.11 39.90
C ALA A 167 -29.04 -7.45 39.64
N LYS A 168 -30.31 -7.43 39.21
CA LYS A 168 -31.08 -8.63 38.89
C LYS A 168 -30.57 -9.32 37.63
N GLU A 169 -30.27 -8.55 36.59
CA GLU A 169 -29.72 -9.05 35.33
C GLU A 169 -28.37 -9.73 35.53
N LEU A 170 -27.48 -9.14 36.37
CA LEU A 170 -26.21 -9.78 36.72
C LEU A 170 -26.37 -11.10 37.47
N ILE A 171 -27.34 -11.18 38.39
CA ILE A 171 -27.61 -12.42 39.14
C ILE A 171 -28.15 -13.49 38.18
N GLU A 172 -29.09 -13.13 37.31
CA GLU A 172 -29.62 -14.00 36.27
C GLU A 172 -28.51 -14.47 35.31
N LEU A 173 -27.59 -13.59 34.91
CA LEU A 173 -26.43 -13.94 34.09
C LEU A 173 -25.52 -14.97 34.77
N CYS A 174 -25.28 -14.83 36.07
CA CYS A 174 -24.50 -15.80 36.85
C CYS A 174 -25.21 -17.18 36.93
N GLU A 175 -26.53 -17.20 37.02
CA GLU A 175 -27.33 -18.43 37.04
C GLU A 175 -27.42 -19.10 35.65
N LEU A 176 -27.49 -18.29 34.59
CA LEU A 176 -27.55 -18.73 33.19
C LEU A 176 -26.19 -19.20 32.65
N SER A 177 -25.08 -18.57 33.04
CA SER A 177 -23.72 -18.98 32.68
C SER A 177 -23.42 -20.44 33.06
N SER A 178 -24.11 -20.98 34.08
CA SER A 178 -24.03 -22.39 34.45
C SER A 178 -24.81 -23.34 33.52
N LYS A 179 -25.70 -22.83 32.66
CA LYS A 179 -26.69 -23.64 31.91
C LYS A 179 -26.67 -23.44 30.40
N ASN A 180 -26.35 -22.25 29.86
CA ASN A 180 -26.17 -21.97 28.42
C ASN A 180 -25.26 -20.74 28.21
N PRO A 181 -24.35 -20.71 27.21
CA PRO A 181 -23.34 -19.65 27.06
C PRO A 181 -23.77 -18.43 26.24
N THR A 182 -25.05 -18.30 25.87
CA THR A 182 -25.51 -17.15 25.07
C THR A 182 -25.76 -15.94 25.96
N ASP A 183 -24.73 -15.12 26.12
CA ASP A 183 -24.82 -13.82 26.79
C ASP A 183 -25.65 -12.86 25.92
N ILE A 184 -26.84 -12.50 26.41
CA ILE A 184 -27.78 -11.59 25.74
C ILE A 184 -27.16 -10.18 25.60
N HIS A 185 -26.16 -9.86 26.42
CA HIS A 185 -25.44 -8.59 26.40
C HIS A 185 -24.15 -8.63 25.57
N ALA A 186 -23.83 -9.76 24.93
CA ALA A 186 -22.70 -9.86 24.03
C ALA A 186 -22.88 -8.94 22.82
N MET A 187 -21.78 -8.31 22.41
CA MET A 187 -21.77 -7.50 21.20
C MET A 187 -22.05 -8.38 19.97
N GLN A 188 -22.87 -7.90 19.04
CA GLN A 188 -23.19 -8.64 17.82
C GLN A 188 -21.90 -8.95 17.02
N GLU A 189 -21.85 -10.12 16.37
CA GLU A 189 -20.65 -10.56 15.63
C GLU A 189 -20.26 -9.59 14.50
N ALA A 190 -21.25 -8.96 13.85
CA ALA A 190 -21.02 -7.94 12.82
C ALA A 190 -20.28 -6.71 13.41
N ASP A 191 -20.73 -6.21 14.55
CA ASP A 191 -20.13 -5.08 15.27
C ASP A 191 -18.75 -5.45 15.83
N MET A 192 -18.56 -6.69 16.30
CA MET A 192 -17.25 -7.23 16.68
C MET A 192 -16.27 -7.29 15.51
N GLY A 193 -16.75 -7.64 14.32
CA GLY A 193 -15.96 -7.61 13.08
C GLY A 193 -15.47 -6.21 12.71
N VAL A 194 -16.35 -5.21 12.83
CA VAL A 194 -16.01 -3.79 12.62
C VAL A 194 -14.94 -3.34 13.62
N LEU A 195 -15.15 -3.60 14.91
CA LEU A 195 -14.20 -3.23 15.97
C LEU A 195 -12.82 -3.89 15.74
N ARG A 196 -12.81 -5.17 15.39
CA ARG A 196 -11.57 -5.92 15.11
C ARG A 196 -10.79 -5.28 13.95
N ARG A 197 -11.45 -4.98 12.83
CA ARG A 197 -10.81 -4.34 11.68
C ARG A 197 -10.22 -2.98 12.02
N ILE A 198 -10.95 -2.16 12.78
CA ILE A 198 -10.41 -0.86 13.22
C ILE A 198 -9.19 -1.06 14.11
N ILE A 199 -9.24 -1.97 15.11
CA ILE A 199 -8.10 -2.24 15.99
C ILE A 199 -6.89 -2.76 15.21
N GLU A 200 -7.11 -3.66 14.25
CA GLU A 200 -6.06 -4.20 13.38
C GLU A 200 -5.40 -3.10 12.56
N TRP A 201 -6.20 -2.21 11.96
CA TRP A 201 -5.70 -1.05 11.22
C TRP A 201 -4.91 -0.09 12.14
N PHE A 202 -5.40 0.24 13.33
CA PHE A 202 -4.64 1.06 14.29
C PHE A 202 -3.35 0.36 14.76
N SER A 203 -3.32 -0.98 14.77
CA SER A 203 -2.14 -1.75 15.13
C SER A 203 -1.07 -1.75 14.03
N SER A 204 -1.46 -1.85 12.76
CA SER A 204 -0.51 -1.76 11.64
C SER A 204 0.12 -0.37 11.54
N HIS A 205 -0.63 0.67 11.93
CA HIS A 205 -0.19 2.07 11.87
C HIS A 205 0.48 2.60 13.15
N GLY A 206 0.63 1.77 14.19
CA GLY A 206 1.34 2.13 15.43
C GLY A 206 0.55 2.98 16.44
N PHE A 207 -0.77 3.12 16.28
CA PHE A 207 -1.65 3.93 17.14
C PHE A 207 -2.48 3.11 18.15
N ARG A 208 -2.11 1.85 18.38
CA ARG A 208 -2.91 0.87 19.15
C ARG A 208 -3.19 1.24 20.60
N GLN A 209 -2.20 1.77 21.33
CA GLN A 209 -2.31 1.94 22.79
C GLN A 209 -3.45 2.89 23.19
N GLY A 210 -3.56 4.04 22.52
CA GLY A 210 -4.60 5.02 22.84
C GLY A 210 -6.03 4.50 22.64
N LEU A 211 -6.27 3.65 21.63
CA LEU A 211 -7.57 3.05 21.39
C LEU A 211 -7.93 2.01 22.47
N ILE A 212 -6.95 1.20 22.87
CA ILE A 212 -7.14 0.18 23.93
C ILE A 212 -7.40 0.83 25.29
N ASP A 213 -6.68 1.90 25.61
CA ASP A 213 -6.87 2.62 26.87
C ASP A 213 -8.27 3.25 26.95
N SER A 214 -8.75 3.83 25.84
CA SER A 214 -10.12 4.34 25.72
C SER A 214 -11.15 3.22 25.94
N TYR A 215 -10.98 2.08 25.27
CA TYR A 215 -11.85 0.91 25.44
C TYR A 215 -11.88 0.41 26.88
N ALA A 216 -10.71 0.21 27.48
CA ALA A 216 -10.56 -0.28 28.85
C ALA A 216 -11.20 0.67 29.87
N THR A 217 -11.05 1.98 29.67
CA THR A 217 -11.66 3.00 30.53
C THR A 217 -13.18 2.97 30.45
N LYS A 218 -13.76 2.93 29.24
CA LYS A 218 -15.21 2.93 29.03
C LYS A 218 -15.87 1.64 29.51
N ARG A 219 -15.31 0.48 29.17
CA ARG A 219 -15.83 -0.80 29.66
C ARG A 219 -15.59 -0.95 31.16
N GLY A 220 -14.45 -0.52 31.68
CA GLY A 220 -14.13 -0.57 33.11
C GLY A 220 -15.10 0.28 33.94
N THR A 221 -15.45 1.47 33.49
CA THR A 221 -16.45 2.33 34.17
C THR A 221 -17.85 1.69 34.17
N MET A 222 -18.26 1.07 33.07
CA MET A 222 -19.52 0.34 32.96
C MET A 222 -19.55 -0.88 33.90
N ILE A 223 -18.51 -1.71 33.91
CA ILE A 223 -18.42 -2.89 34.79
C ILE A 223 -18.45 -2.44 36.25
N ARG A 224 -17.66 -1.42 36.62
CA ARG A 224 -17.64 -0.85 37.97
C ARG A 224 -19.03 -0.37 38.40
N ARG A 225 -19.77 0.30 37.52
CA ARG A 225 -21.13 0.77 37.84
C ARG A 225 -22.09 -0.40 38.05
N SER A 226 -22.00 -1.43 37.22
CA SER A 226 -22.84 -2.63 37.34
C SER A 226 -22.58 -3.35 38.68
N LEU A 227 -21.31 -3.49 39.08
CA LEU A 227 -20.93 -4.06 40.38
C LEU A 227 -21.37 -3.22 41.57
N GLN A 228 -21.35 -1.89 41.47
CA GLN A 228 -21.90 -1.01 42.51
C GLN A 228 -23.40 -1.20 42.68
N LEU A 229 -24.16 -1.28 41.59
CA LEU A 229 -25.60 -1.53 41.63
C LEU A 229 -25.92 -2.88 42.29
N LEU A 230 -25.11 -3.91 42.01
CA LEU A 230 -25.21 -5.21 42.67
C LEU A 230 -24.93 -5.12 44.17
N ALA A 231 -23.85 -4.45 44.57
CA ALA A 231 -23.50 -4.27 45.98
C ALA A 231 -24.61 -3.54 46.76
N GLU A 232 -25.19 -2.48 46.19
CA GLU A 232 -26.34 -1.78 46.78
C GLU A 232 -27.58 -2.68 46.92
N HIS A 233 -27.87 -3.51 45.91
CA HIS A 233 -28.99 -4.44 45.95
C HIS A 233 -28.79 -5.49 47.06
N LEU A 234 -27.61 -6.10 47.14
CA LEU A 234 -27.28 -7.07 48.20
C LEU A 234 -27.36 -6.44 49.60
N GLY A 235 -26.82 -5.22 49.77
CA GLY A 235 -26.92 -4.48 51.03
C GLY A 235 -28.36 -4.16 51.45
N ARG A 236 -29.24 -3.78 50.51
CA ARG A 236 -30.67 -3.56 50.80
C ARG A 236 -31.39 -4.85 51.16
N THR A 237 -31.06 -5.97 50.50
CA THR A 237 -31.69 -7.28 50.79
C THR A 237 -31.23 -7.89 52.11
N SER A 238 -30.01 -7.61 52.58
CA SER A 238 -29.53 -8.06 53.89
C SER A 238 -30.17 -7.27 55.03
N VAL A 239 -30.31 -5.95 54.88
CA VAL A 239 -30.99 -5.07 55.86
C VAL A 239 -32.48 -5.41 55.99
N ARG A 240 -33.16 -5.76 54.89
CA ARG A 240 -34.56 -6.24 54.97
C ARG A 240 -34.70 -7.57 55.71
N ARG A 241 -33.68 -8.45 55.64
CA ARG A 241 -33.67 -9.71 56.40
C ARG A 241 -33.45 -9.48 57.89
N SER A 242 -32.63 -8.49 58.28
CA SER A 242 -32.46 -8.15 59.70
C SER A 242 -33.68 -7.45 60.29
N SER A 243 -34.42 -6.65 59.51
CA SER A 243 -35.65 -6.00 59.99
C SER A 243 -36.83 -6.96 60.22
N ILE A 244 -36.86 -8.11 59.55
CA ILE A 244 -37.89 -9.15 59.74
C ILE A 244 -37.61 -10.02 60.98
N LEU A 245 -36.34 -10.10 61.41
CA LEU A 245 -35.91 -10.84 62.61
C LEU A 245 -35.72 -9.94 63.84
N GLY A 246 -35.91 -8.62 63.69
CA GLY A 246 -35.57 -7.60 64.70
C GLY A 246 -36.73 -7.04 65.51
N SER A 247 -37.97 -7.53 65.37
CA SER A 247 -39.10 -7.07 66.20
C SER A 247 -39.38 -8.03 67.35
N SER A 248 -38.40 -8.28 68.21
CA SER A 248 -38.62 -8.85 69.55
C SER A 248 -37.37 -8.67 70.39
N SER A 249 -37.29 -7.57 71.15
CA SER A 249 -36.90 -7.61 72.58
C SER A 249 -37.03 -6.23 73.25
N PRO A 250 -37.41 -6.21 74.54
CA PRO A 250 -37.95 -5.03 75.21
C PRO A 250 -36.87 -4.13 75.81
N SER A 251 -37.26 -2.89 76.05
CA SER A 251 -36.52 -1.86 76.79
C SER A 251 -36.15 -2.31 78.21
N LEU A 252 -34.88 -2.16 78.58
CA LEU A 252 -34.46 -2.07 79.97
C LEU A 252 -33.90 -0.69 80.27
N SER A 253 -34.49 -0.13 81.31
CA SER A 253 -34.34 1.19 81.89
C SER A 253 -32.94 1.51 82.39
N SER A 254 -32.63 2.80 82.33
CA SER A 254 -31.51 3.52 82.91
C SER A 254 -31.11 3.07 84.32
N GLN A 255 -29.81 2.93 84.57
CA GLN A 255 -29.23 3.38 85.83
C GLN A 255 -27.85 3.98 85.61
N ASN A 256 -27.73 5.16 86.21
CA ASN A 256 -26.71 6.17 86.08
C ASN A 256 -25.70 5.94 87.20
N ILE A 257 -24.41 5.73 86.92
CA ILE A 257 -23.35 5.87 87.92
C ILE A 257 -22.17 6.62 87.31
N SER A 258 -21.96 7.79 87.88
CA SER A 258 -20.92 8.78 87.67
C SER A 258 -19.54 8.24 88.04
N GLY A 259 -18.54 8.54 87.22
CA GLY A 259 -17.13 8.31 87.53
C GLY A 259 -16.27 9.13 86.58
N SER A 260 -16.01 10.38 86.98
CA SER A 260 -15.12 11.31 86.32
C SER A 260 -13.70 10.77 86.29
N ASP A 261 -13.06 10.72 85.12
CA ASP A 261 -11.70 11.24 85.05
C ASP A 261 -11.31 11.80 83.69
N THR A 262 -10.65 12.94 83.80
CA THR A 262 -10.25 13.87 82.75
C THR A 262 -9.08 13.33 81.91
N ILE A 263 -9.02 13.65 80.62
CA ILE A 263 -7.78 14.07 79.91
C ILE A 263 -8.16 14.90 78.67
N LYS A 264 -7.55 16.08 78.61
CA LYS A 264 -7.71 17.12 77.59
C LYS A 264 -6.98 16.76 76.28
N ARG A 265 -7.60 17.18 75.18
CA ARG A 265 -7.03 17.30 73.83
C ARG A 265 -5.73 18.12 73.80
N GLN A 266 -4.76 17.66 73.02
CA GLN A 266 -3.91 18.54 72.20
C GLN A 266 -3.76 17.94 70.81
N GLY A 267 -3.98 18.76 69.79
CA GLY A 267 -3.70 18.42 68.39
C GLY A 267 -2.39 19.03 67.91
N LYS A 268 -1.83 18.50 66.83
CA LYS A 268 -1.12 19.32 65.84
C LYS A 268 -0.92 18.58 64.50
N LYS A 269 -1.48 19.21 63.47
CA LYS A 269 -1.09 19.33 62.06
C LYS A 269 0.11 18.49 61.59
N ILE A 270 -0.11 17.68 60.55
CA ILE A 270 0.92 17.31 59.58
C ILE A 270 0.70 18.16 58.33
N ARG A 271 1.72 18.94 58.00
CA ARG A 271 1.84 19.78 56.81
C ARG A 271 2.80 19.07 55.85
N GLN A 272 2.51 19.18 54.55
CA GLN A 272 3.45 19.16 53.42
C GLN A 272 4.23 17.87 53.13
N TYR A 273 3.85 17.21 52.03
CA TYR A 273 4.78 16.85 50.94
C TYR A 273 4.06 17.02 49.59
N LEU A 274 4.27 18.17 48.95
CA LEU A 274 4.38 18.35 47.48
C LEU A 274 5.89 18.21 47.20
N SER A 275 6.43 17.61 46.13
CA SER A 275 5.92 17.30 44.79
C SER A 275 6.61 16.02 44.24
N PRO A 276 6.38 15.63 42.98
CA PRO A 276 7.24 16.13 41.89
C PRO A 276 6.60 17.21 41.03
#